data_AF-A0A9Q2P8E9-F1
#
_entry.id   AF-A0A9Q2P8E9-F1
#
_cell.length_a   1.000
_cell.length_b   1.000
_cell.length_c   1.000
_cell.angle_alpha   90.00
_cell.angle_beta   90.00
_cell.angle_gamma   90.00
#
_symmetry.space_group_name_H-M   'P 1'
#
loop_
_entity.id
_entity.type
_entity.pdbx_description
1 polymer ?
#
loop_
_entity_poly.entity_id
_entity_poly.type
_entity_poly.pdbx_seq_one_letter_code
_entity_poly.pdbx_strand_id
1 'polypeptide(L)'
;MGVPITTIPDRVAKRALDNVDIDANGCHISRYSTSTHGYAQIGWHDADGRRGTTAHRAAWVAVHGQISEGMTVDHTCKQRRCVNPEHLRLLTNFENARRTGGRDWPLGQCVNGHSNIHLQRVDGGRRTKCGICTAAAQRRYRMRKRARPGMNDPLMCGITNPDKETQR
;
A
#
# COMPACT_ATOMS: atom_id res chain seq x y z
N MET A 1 14.65 18.04 18.31
CA MET A 1 14.19 16.93 19.16
C MET A 1 13.90 15.75 18.23
N GLY A 2 14.85 14.82 18.09
CA GLY A 2 14.68 13.66 17.22
C GLY A 2 13.68 12.69 17.84
N VAL A 3 12.69 12.25 17.05
CA VAL A 3 11.81 11.14 17.45
C VAL A 3 12.72 9.93 17.72
N PRO A 4 12.61 9.26 18.88
CA PRO A 4 13.44 8.10 19.14
C PRO A 4 13.08 7.00 18.12
N ILE A 5 13.97 6.76 17.17
CA ILE A 5 13.90 5.58 16.31
C ILE A 5 13.94 4.39 17.26
N THR A 6 12.92 3.53 17.22
CA THR A 6 12.95 2.28 17.97
C THR A 6 14.03 1.39 17.37
N THR A 7 15.24 1.50 17.92
CA THR A 7 16.39 0.68 17.54
C THR A 7 16.11 -0.76 17.93
N ILE A 8 16.09 -1.67 16.95
CA ILE A 8 15.90 -3.10 17.21
C ILE A 8 17.29 -3.66 17.59
N PRO A 9 17.48 -4.20 18.80
CA PRO A 9 18.78 -4.75 19.18
C PRO A 9 19.15 -5.97 18.34
N ASP A 10 20.44 -6.15 18.03
CA ASP A 10 20.94 -7.25 17.19
C ASP A 10 20.52 -8.63 17.70
N ARG A 11 20.51 -8.81 19.03
CA ARG A 11 20.03 -10.07 19.67
C ARG A 11 18.57 -10.38 19.31
N VAL A 12 17.73 -9.37 19.15
CA VAL A 12 16.31 -9.51 18.80
C VAL A 12 16.17 -9.74 17.30
N ALA A 13 16.95 -9.02 16.51
CA ALA A 13 17.00 -9.16 15.06
C ALA A 13 17.38 -10.60 14.66
N LYS A 14 18.47 -11.14 15.21
CA LYS A 14 18.90 -12.53 14.97
C LYS A 14 17.83 -13.55 15.36
N ARG A 15 17.24 -13.38 16.54
CA ARG A 15 16.18 -14.27 17.04
C ARG A 15 14.95 -14.33 16.13
N ALA A 16 14.70 -13.29 15.33
CA ALA A 16 13.61 -13.29 14.36
C ALA A 16 13.78 -14.37 13.26
N LEU A 17 15.02 -14.75 12.95
CA LEU A 17 15.35 -15.75 11.94
C LEU A 17 15.44 -17.18 12.48
N ASP A 18 15.64 -17.35 13.80
CA ASP A 18 15.89 -18.67 14.41
C ASP A 18 14.62 -19.52 14.59
N ASN A 19 13.45 -18.88 14.78
CA ASN A 19 12.21 -19.56 15.15
C ASN A 19 11.21 -19.63 13.98
N VAL A 20 11.56 -20.42 12.96
CA VAL A 20 10.85 -20.49 11.68
C VAL A 20 10.62 -21.92 11.19
N ASP A 21 9.50 -22.12 10.49
CA ASP A 21 9.25 -23.32 9.67
C ASP A 21 9.38 -22.92 8.20
N ILE A 22 10.09 -23.70 7.37
CA ILE A 22 10.22 -23.39 5.93
C ILE A 22 9.06 -24.05 5.17
N ASP A 23 8.31 -23.25 4.41
CA ASP A 23 7.24 -23.76 3.55
C ASP A 23 7.71 -24.14 2.13
N ALA A 24 6.82 -24.75 1.34
CA ALA A 24 7.13 -25.16 -0.04
C ALA A 24 7.46 -24.00 -1.00
N ASN A 25 7.15 -22.76 -0.63
CA ASN A 25 7.45 -21.56 -1.42
C ASN A 25 8.76 -20.88 -0.96
N GLY A 26 9.53 -21.51 -0.06
CA GLY A 26 10.75 -20.93 0.51
C GLY A 26 10.48 -19.79 1.50
N CYS A 27 9.25 -19.64 2.00
CA CYS A 27 8.96 -18.68 3.06
C CYS A 27 9.42 -19.24 4.40
N HIS A 28 10.13 -18.41 5.17
CA HIS A 28 10.47 -18.71 6.55
C HIS A 28 9.30 -18.25 7.43
N ILE A 29 8.40 -19.17 7.78
CA ILE A 29 7.18 -18.86 8.53
C ILE A 29 7.50 -18.73 10.02
N SER A 30 7.37 -17.53 10.55
CA SER A 30 7.62 -17.28 11.97
C SER A 30 6.65 -18.02 12.88
N ARG A 31 7.20 -18.66 13.92
CA ARG A 31 6.44 -19.34 14.98
C ARG A 31 6.06 -18.41 16.14
N TYR A 32 6.37 -17.12 16.06
CA TYR A 32 5.91 -16.13 17.04
C TYR A 32 4.40 -15.88 16.94
N SER A 33 3.81 -15.36 18.03
CA SER A 33 2.41 -14.99 18.07
C SER A 33 2.09 -13.88 17.07
N THR A 34 0.89 -13.93 16.50
CA THR A 34 0.42 -12.95 15.52
C THR A 34 -0.47 -11.91 16.16
N SER A 35 -0.41 -10.66 15.67
CA SER A 35 -1.39 -9.64 16.00
C SER A 35 -2.73 -9.90 15.31
N THR A 36 -3.75 -9.09 15.63
CA THR A 36 -5.08 -9.12 15.00
C THR A 36 -5.05 -8.96 13.48
N HIS A 37 -3.99 -8.34 12.94
CA HIS A 37 -3.79 -8.13 11.50
C HIS A 37 -2.99 -9.27 10.83
N GLY A 38 -2.68 -10.35 11.56
CA GLY A 38 -1.99 -11.55 11.06
C GLY A 38 -0.46 -11.44 10.97
N TYR A 39 0.13 -10.34 11.45
CA TYR A 39 1.60 -10.17 11.46
C TYR A 39 2.21 -10.79 12.71
N ALA A 40 3.23 -11.64 12.53
CA ALA A 40 4.04 -12.16 13.64
C ALA A 40 4.72 -11.01 14.40
N GLN A 41 4.73 -11.09 15.74
CA GLN A 41 5.26 -10.08 16.65
C GLN A 41 6.45 -10.62 17.42
N ILE A 42 7.46 -9.78 17.65
CA ILE A 42 8.62 -10.11 18.47
C ILE A 42 8.83 -9.01 19.52
N GLY A 43 8.95 -9.43 20.78
CA GLY A 43 9.11 -8.53 21.93
C GLY A 43 10.44 -8.72 22.65
N TRP A 44 10.90 -7.67 23.32
CA TRP A 44 12.08 -7.69 24.18
C TRP A 44 11.90 -6.75 25.37
N HIS A 45 12.72 -6.93 26.40
CA HIS A 45 12.82 -6.02 27.52
C HIS A 45 14.11 -5.21 27.39
N ASP A 46 14.02 -3.90 27.63
CA ASP A 46 15.11 -2.96 27.84
C ASP A 46 15.02 -2.35 29.25
N ALA A 47 15.94 -1.44 29.60
CA ALA A 47 15.95 -0.78 30.91
C ALA A 47 14.68 0.05 31.18
N ASP A 48 14.00 0.49 30.13
CA ASP A 48 12.81 1.34 30.16
C ASP A 48 11.50 0.55 30.04
N GLY A 49 11.58 -0.80 29.97
CA GLY A 49 10.44 -1.70 29.99
C GLY A 49 10.34 -2.64 28.79
N ARG A 50 9.10 -3.03 28.47
CA ARG A 50 8.81 -3.98 27.37
C ARG A 50 8.66 -3.22 26.05
N ARG A 51 9.38 -3.68 25.03
CA ARG A 51 9.29 -3.23 23.63
C ARG A 51 8.80 -4.36 22.73
N GLY A 52 8.28 -3.97 21.57
CA GLY A 52 7.83 -4.93 20.56
C GLY A 52 7.84 -4.33 19.16
N THR A 53 8.02 -5.20 18.18
CA THR A 53 7.92 -4.87 16.76
C THR A 53 7.45 -6.09 15.97
N THR A 54 7.20 -5.93 14.67
CA THR A 54 6.87 -7.08 13.82
C THR A 54 8.11 -7.93 13.56
N ALA A 55 7.95 -9.25 13.51
CA ALA A 55 9.06 -10.18 13.31
C ALA A 55 9.80 -9.93 11.98
N HIS A 56 9.07 -9.56 10.91
CA HIS A 56 9.68 -9.23 9.62
C HIS A 56 10.55 -7.96 9.66
N ARG A 57 10.21 -6.97 10.50
CA ARG A 57 11.08 -5.79 10.68
C ARG A 57 12.37 -6.16 11.39
N ALA A 58 12.29 -7.02 12.40
CA ALA A 58 13.47 -7.53 13.10
C ALA A 58 14.35 -8.38 12.15
N ALA A 59 13.75 -9.21 11.30
CA ALA A 59 14.46 -9.99 10.29
C ALA A 59 15.17 -9.11 9.24
N TRP A 60 14.53 -8.01 8.80
CA TRP A 60 15.18 -7.02 7.95
C TRP A 60 16.43 -6.45 8.63
N VAL A 61 16.32 -6.05 9.90
CA VAL A 61 17.44 -5.48 10.65
C VAL A 61 18.61 -6.46 10.78
N ALA A 62 18.34 -7.76 10.89
CA ALA A 62 19.38 -8.78 11.04
C ALA A 62 20.34 -8.84 9.84
N VAL A 63 19.87 -8.49 8.64
CA VAL A 63 20.63 -8.59 7.39
C VAL A 63 21.01 -7.22 6.82
N HIS A 64 20.10 -6.25 6.90
CA HIS A 64 20.24 -4.95 6.23
C HIS A 64 20.48 -3.79 7.20
N GLY A 65 20.40 -4.02 8.51
CA GLY A 65 20.54 -2.98 9.53
C GLY A 65 19.25 -2.18 9.78
N GLN A 66 19.38 -1.12 10.58
CA GLN A 66 18.24 -0.38 11.13
C GLN A 66 17.34 0.25 10.04
N ILE A 67 16.04 0.30 10.32
CA ILE A 67 15.04 0.86 9.42
C ILE A 67 14.95 2.38 9.66
N SER A 68 15.24 3.17 8.63
CA SER A 68 15.13 4.64 8.70
C SER A 68 13.69 5.11 8.96
N GLU A 69 13.54 6.31 9.51
CA GLU A 69 12.25 6.94 9.72
C GLU A 69 11.47 7.11 8.40
N GLY A 70 10.15 6.91 8.45
CA GLY A 70 9.29 7.01 7.26
C GLY A 70 9.35 5.83 6.30
N MET A 71 10.18 4.82 6.61
CA MET A 71 10.27 3.57 5.86
C MET A 71 9.49 2.43 6.52
N THR A 72 8.95 1.56 5.68
CA THR A 72 8.22 0.35 6.06
C THR A 72 8.76 -0.84 5.31
N VAL A 73 8.63 -2.02 5.92
CA VAL A 73 9.05 -3.29 5.31
C VAL A 73 7.81 -3.99 4.76
N ASP A 74 7.85 -4.36 3.48
CA ASP A 74 6.76 -5.04 2.77
C ASP A 74 7.16 -6.45 2.36
N HIS A 75 6.19 -7.36 2.35
CA HIS A 75 6.36 -8.74 1.87
C HIS A 75 6.15 -8.81 0.36
N THR A 76 7.18 -9.25 -0.37
CA THR A 76 7.03 -9.58 -1.79
C THR A 76 6.19 -10.85 -1.97
N CYS A 77 6.35 -11.83 -1.08
CA CYS A 77 5.61 -13.10 -1.04
C CYS A 77 4.15 -13.01 -0.57
N LYS A 78 3.70 -11.83 -0.08
CA LYS A 78 2.36 -11.60 0.51
C LYS A 78 1.98 -12.49 1.70
N GLN A 79 2.93 -13.25 2.25
CA GLN A 79 2.76 -14.06 3.45
C GLN A 79 3.17 -13.24 4.70
N ARG A 80 2.19 -12.79 5.49
CA ARG A 80 2.40 -11.88 6.64
C ARG A 80 3.28 -12.44 7.77
N ARG A 81 3.37 -13.78 7.85
CA ARG A 81 4.23 -14.48 8.83
C ARG A 81 5.65 -14.74 8.32
N CYS A 82 5.92 -14.48 7.04
CA CYS A 82 7.24 -14.70 6.46
C CYS A 82 8.26 -13.72 7.05
N VAL A 83 9.43 -14.23 7.41
CA VAL A 83 10.58 -13.46 7.89
C VAL A 83 11.84 -13.70 7.06
N ASN A 84 11.73 -14.38 5.90
CA ASN A 84 12.84 -14.55 4.98
C ASN A 84 13.28 -13.15 4.44
N PRO A 85 14.50 -12.68 4.73
CA PRO A 85 15.00 -11.36 4.29
C PRO A 85 14.89 -11.15 2.77
N GLU A 86 15.05 -12.20 1.96
CA GLU A 86 14.93 -12.14 0.50
C GLU A 86 13.48 -11.88 0.03
N HIS A 87 12.50 -12.19 0.88
CA HIS A 87 11.09 -11.93 0.63
C HIS A 87 10.62 -10.57 1.20
N LEU A 88 11.55 -9.75 1.70
CA LEU A 88 11.30 -8.44 2.26
C LEU A 88 11.87 -7.34 1.38
N ARG A 89 11.21 -6.18 1.38
CA ARG A 89 11.74 -4.96 0.75
C ARG A 89 11.43 -3.75 1.60
N LEU A 90 12.33 -2.76 1.56
CA LEU A 90 12.13 -1.47 2.18
C LEU A 90 11.40 -0.53 1.21
N LEU A 91 10.31 0.06 1.69
CA LEU A 91 9.49 1.02 0.94
C LEU A 91 9.30 2.28 1.75
N THR A 92 9.07 3.40 1.07
CA THR A 92 8.50 4.58 1.72
C THR A 92 7.05 4.31 2.12
N ASN A 93 6.56 5.00 3.16
CA ASN A 93 5.14 4.94 3.54
C ASN A 93 4.19 5.25 2.36
N PHE A 94 4.61 6.16 1.48
CA PHE A 94 3.87 6.52 0.27
C PHE A 94 3.76 5.36 -0.72
N GLU A 95 4.86 4.65 -0.98
CA GLU A 95 4.86 3.50 -1.88
C GLU A 95 4.06 2.33 -1.32
N ASN A 96 4.19 2.06 -0.03
CA ASN A 96 3.42 1.02 0.63
C ASN A 96 1.90 1.32 0.59
N ALA A 97 1.49 2.55 0.87
CA ALA A 97 0.09 2.97 0.79
C ALA A 97 -0.48 2.87 -0.64
N ARG A 98 0.35 3.04 -1.67
CA ARG A 98 -0.08 2.86 -3.07
C ARG A 98 -0.29 1.38 -3.46
N ARG A 99 0.22 0.44 -2.67
CA ARG A 99 0.09 -1.01 -2.87
C ARG A 99 -1.13 -1.61 -2.14
N THR A 100 -2.02 -0.76 -1.63
CA THR A 100 -3.25 -1.18 -0.93
C THR A 100 -4.16 -2.01 -1.83
N GLY A 101 -4.79 -3.05 -1.26
CA GLY A 101 -5.72 -3.93 -1.97
C GLY A 101 -5.05 -5.04 -2.81
N GLY A 102 -3.79 -5.40 -2.49
CA GLY A 102 -3.10 -6.54 -3.09
C GLY A 102 -2.51 -6.30 -4.48
N ARG A 103 -2.55 -5.05 -4.98
CA ARG A 103 -1.95 -4.71 -6.28
C ARG A 103 -0.47 -4.36 -6.10
N ASP A 104 0.40 -5.13 -6.74
CA ASP A 104 1.84 -4.84 -6.78
C ASP A 104 2.13 -3.82 -7.89
N TRP A 105 1.88 -2.54 -7.61
CA TRP A 105 2.21 -1.47 -8.56
C TRP A 105 3.73 -1.36 -8.72
N PRO A 106 4.27 -1.12 -9.92
CA PRO A 106 5.71 -0.89 -10.05
C PRO A 106 6.18 0.30 -9.20
N LEU A 107 7.32 0.14 -8.51
CA LEU A 107 7.92 1.23 -7.72
C LEU A 107 8.39 2.36 -8.63
N GLY A 108 8.41 3.58 -8.10
CA GLY A 108 8.89 4.74 -8.86
C GLY A 108 8.00 5.20 -10.02
N GLN A 109 6.91 4.48 -10.36
CA GLN A 109 6.06 4.83 -11.50
C GLN A 109 4.55 4.59 -11.27
N CYS A 110 3.72 5.08 -12.19
CA CYS A 110 2.30 4.79 -12.27
C CYS A 110 2.01 3.51 -13.08
N VAL A 111 0.74 3.07 -13.12
CA VAL A 111 0.31 1.86 -13.87
C VAL A 111 0.64 1.91 -15.37
N ASN A 112 0.75 3.11 -15.95
CA ASN A 112 1.09 3.29 -17.36
C ASN A 112 2.59 3.56 -17.58
N GLY A 113 3.45 3.28 -16.59
CA GLY A 113 4.90 3.42 -16.71
C GLY A 113 5.46 4.84 -16.56
N HIS A 114 4.63 5.86 -16.33
CA HIS A 114 5.15 7.21 -16.08
C HIS A 114 5.76 7.35 -14.69
N SER A 115 6.91 8.01 -14.61
CA SER A 115 7.62 8.29 -13.35
C SER A 115 6.75 9.02 -12.32
N ASN A 116 7.02 8.72 -11.04
CA ASN A 116 6.34 9.31 -9.89
C ASN A 116 6.52 10.84 -9.81
N ILE A 117 7.50 11.42 -10.51
CA ILE A 117 7.66 12.88 -10.61
C ILE A 117 6.43 13.57 -11.21
N HIS A 118 5.64 12.85 -12.01
CA HIS A 118 4.42 13.37 -12.63
C HIS A 118 3.18 13.16 -11.76
N LEU A 119 3.33 12.69 -10.53
CA LEU A 119 2.22 12.53 -9.60
C LEU A 119 1.80 13.87 -9.03
N GLN A 120 0.50 14.11 -9.06
CA GLN A 120 -0.14 15.32 -8.58
C GLN A 120 -1.16 14.96 -7.50
N ARG A 121 -1.15 15.73 -6.42
CA ARG A 121 -2.18 15.67 -5.37
C ARG A 121 -3.49 16.25 -5.91
N VAL A 122 -4.57 15.50 -5.77
CA VAL A 122 -5.93 15.87 -6.21
C VAL A 122 -6.90 15.70 -5.05
N ASP A 123 -8.16 16.13 -5.22
CA ASP A 123 -9.21 16.00 -4.21
C ASP A 123 -8.80 16.61 -2.86
N GLY A 124 -8.19 17.80 -2.90
CA GLY A 124 -7.65 18.48 -1.72
C GLY A 124 -6.46 17.77 -1.07
N GLY A 125 -5.75 16.91 -1.80
CA GLY A 125 -4.61 16.14 -1.31
C GLY A 125 -4.96 14.75 -0.79
N ARG A 126 -6.25 14.36 -0.81
CA ARG A 126 -6.70 13.03 -0.38
C ARG A 126 -6.29 11.91 -1.32
N ARG A 127 -6.05 12.23 -2.60
CA ARG A 127 -5.65 11.26 -3.62
C ARG A 127 -4.50 11.79 -4.45
N THR A 128 -3.79 10.87 -5.09
CA THR A 128 -2.69 11.21 -6.00
C THR A 128 -2.96 10.58 -7.36
N LYS A 129 -2.86 11.36 -8.43
CA LYS A 129 -3.03 10.90 -9.81
C LYS A 129 -1.80 11.26 -10.65
N CYS A 130 -1.48 10.45 -11.64
CA CYS A 130 -0.47 10.82 -12.63
C CYS A 130 -1.02 11.91 -13.55
N GLY A 131 -0.33 13.05 -13.62
CA GLY A 131 -0.69 14.19 -14.46
C GLY A 131 -0.71 13.82 -15.94
N ILE A 132 0.26 13.03 -16.42
CA ILE A 132 0.29 12.54 -17.81
C ILE A 132 -0.94 11.67 -18.11
N CYS A 133 -1.25 10.69 -17.23
CA CYS A 133 -2.43 9.85 -17.39
C CYS A 133 -3.73 10.67 -17.38
N THR A 134 -3.79 11.69 -16.51
CA THR A 134 -4.96 12.58 -16.39
C THR A 134 -5.14 13.42 -17.64
N ALA A 135 -4.07 14.02 -18.16
CA ALA A 135 -4.09 14.78 -19.41
C ALA A 135 -4.53 13.91 -20.60
N ALA A 136 -3.99 12.69 -20.72
CA ALA A 136 -4.39 11.75 -21.76
C ALA A 136 -5.88 11.37 -21.66
N ALA A 137 -6.40 11.14 -20.45
CA ALA A 137 -7.81 10.86 -20.22
C ALA A 137 -8.71 12.05 -20.58
N GLN A 138 -8.32 13.27 -20.22
CA GLN A 138 -9.04 14.49 -20.58
C GLN A 138 -9.07 14.71 -22.10
N ARG A 139 -7.95 14.44 -22.80
CA ARG A 139 -7.90 14.50 -24.26
C ARG A 139 -8.90 13.52 -24.89
N ARG A 140 -8.91 12.25 -24.43
CA ARG A 140 -9.89 11.24 -24.89
C ARG A 140 -11.34 11.67 -24.61
N TYR A 141 -11.62 12.22 -23.43
CA TYR A 141 -12.96 12.73 -23.09
C TYR A 141 -13.41 13.86 -24.02
N ARG A 142 -12.55 14.86 -24.24
CA ARG A 142 -12.84 15.99 -25.15
C ARG A 142 -13.09 15.51 -26.59
N MET A 143 -12.31 14.53 -27.07
CA MET A 143 -12.52 13.91 -28.39
C MET A 143 -13.89 13.22 -28.46
N ARG A 144 -14.25 12.40 -27.48
CA ARG A 144 -15.55 11.72 -27.43
C ARG A 144 -16.73 12.70 -27.36
N LYS A 145 -16.59 13.79 -26.60
CA LYS A 145 -17.60 14.86 -26.50
C LYS A 145 -17.78 15.61 -27.83
N ARG A 146 -16.69 15.89 -28.55
CA ARG A 146 -16.75 16.52 -29.89
C ARG A 146 -17.36 15.60 -30.95
N ALA A 147 -17.09 14.29 -30.88
CA ALA A 147 -17.62 13.30 -31.81
C ALA A 147 -19.10 12.93 -31.58
N ARG A 148 -19.72 13.40 -30.49
CA ARG A 148 -21.16 13.28 -30.22
C ARG A 148 -21.82 14.66 -30.28
N PRO A 149 -22.20 15.16 -31.47
CA PRO A 149 -23.00 16.38 -31.53
C PRO A 149 -24.39 16.08 -30.94
N GLY A 150 -24.82 16.85 -29.91
CA GLY A 150 -26.24 16.96 -29.57
C GLY A 150 -26.81 16.15 -28.38
N MET A 151 -26.08 15.94 -27.27
CA MET A 151 -26.70 15.41 -26.02
C MET A 151 -26.35 16.26 -24.79
N ASN A 152 -26.43 17.58 -24.93
CA ASN A 152 -26.45 18.54 -23.82
C ASN A 152 -27.46 19.66 -24.15
N ASP A 153 -28.70 19.28 -24.46
CA ASP A 153 -29.80 20.22 -24.43
C ASP A 153 -30.47 20.10 -23.05
N PRO A 154 -30.42 21.13 -22.18
CA PRO A 154 -31.09 21.10 -20.87
C PRO A 154 -32.62 21.07 -20.96
N LEU A 155 -33.23 21.18 -22.15
CA LEU A 155 -34.68 21.27 -22.33
C LEU A 155 -35.43 19.93 -22.45
N MET A 156 -34.76 18.78 -22.32
CA MET A 156 -35.42 17.45 -22.33
C MET A 156 -35.51 16.83 -20.93
N CYS A 157 -35.72 17.64 -19.89
CA CYS A 157 -36.30 17.17 -18.62
C CYS A 157 -37.77 17.62 -18.60
N GLY A 158 -38.56 17.02 -19.47
CA GLY A 158 -39.98 17.33 -19.65
C GLY A 158 -40.75 16.09 -20.07
N ILE A 159 -40.47 14.94 -19.44
CA ILE A 159 -41.41 13.83 -19.46
C ILE A 159 -42.48 14.18 -18.43
N THR A 160 -43.47 14.98 -18.83
CA THR A 160 -44.79 14.88 -18.22
C THR A 160 -45.28 13.48 -18.58
N ASN A 161 -45.33 12.61 -17.59
CA ASN A 161 -45.82 11.25 -17.70
C ASN A 161 -47.27 11.28 -18.24
N PRO A 162 -47.57 10.82 -19.46
CA PRO A 162 -48.93 10.46 -19.80
C PRO A 162 -49.25 9.18 -19.03
N ASP A 163 -50.52 8.94 -18.73
CA ASP A 163 -51.04 7.69 -18.15
C ASP A 163 -50.93 7.54 -16.63
N LYS A 164 -51.79 8.30 -15.93
CA LYS A 164 -52.55 7.75 -14.80
C LYS A 164 -54.03 8.03 -14.98
N GLU A 165 -54.61 7.38 -16.00
CA GLU A 165 -56.04 7.13 -16.06
C GLU A 165 -56.24 5.61 -16.03
N THR A 166 -56.55 5.06 -14.86
CA THR A 166 -57.29 3.79 -14.76
C THR A 166 -57.98 3.71 -13.39
N GLN A 167 -59.26 4.07 -13.40
CA GLN A 167 -60.39 3.36 -12.80
C GLN A 167 -60.16 2.60 -11.48
N ARG A 168 -60.77 3.09 -10.40
CA ARG A 168 -61.96 2.47 -9.79
C ARG A 168 -62.68 3.44 -8.86
#